data_AF-A0AAD5UM24-F1
#
_entry.id   AF-A0AAD5UM24-F1
#
_cell.length_a   1.000
_cell.length_b   1.000
_cell.length_c   1.000
_cell.angle_alpha   90.00
_cell.angle_beta   90.00
_cell.angle_gamma   90.00
#
_symmetry.space_group_name_H-M   'P 1'
#
loop_
_entity.id
_entity.type
_entity.pdbx_description
1 polymer ?
#
loop_
_entity_poly.entity_id
_entity_poly.type
_entity_poly.pdbx_seq_one_letter_code
_entity_poly.pdbx_strand_id
1 'polypeptide(L)'
;MINWELVSWDSDPQTYLRYRPMIYGEGDVVLLCFDISNKESLFSLSEKWIQDILEFGPNVPRIVVGMKADTRDSKNILEKPVTHQEGSAMAKIVGAFAYVECSSKTREGVDQVFIQAARAINSVPQLSQKRKLKQRQTCNIL
;
A
#
# COMPACT_ATOMS: atom_id res chain seq x y z
N MET A 1 -13.40 -4.38 13.11
CA MET A 1 -13.31 -5.06 11.81
C MET A 1 -12.45 -4.17 10.92
N ILE A 2 -11.36 -4.67 10.33
CA ILE A 2 -10.58 -3.90 9.35
C ILE A 2 -11.39 -3.94 8.06
N ASN A 3 -11.85 -2.79 7.56
CA ASN A 3 -12.51 -2.74 6.26
C ASN A 3 -11.42 -2.67 5.18
N TRP A 4 -11.42 -3.60 4.24
CA TRP A 4 -10.48 -3.61 3.12
C TRP A 4 -11.23 -3.21 1.87
N GLU A 5 -11.01 -1.99 1.39
CA GLU A 5 -11.50 -1.55 0.09
C GLU A 5 -10.33 -1.56 -0.89
N LEU A 6 -10.40 -2.44 -1.89
CA LEU A 6 -9.45 -2.49 -2.99
C LEU A 6 -9.95 -1.59 -4.10
N VAL A 7 -9.28 -0.47 -4.31
CA VAL A 7 -9.51 0.37 -5.50
C VAL A 7 -8.44 0.06 -6.53
N SER A 8 -8.87 -0.47 -7.67
CA SER A 8 -7.99 -0.71 -8.82
C SER A 8 -7.91 0.54 -9.70
N TRP A 9 -6.69 0.84 -10.11
CA TRP A 9 -6.28 1.92 -10.99
C TRP A 9 -6.73 1.76 -12.45
N ASP A 10 -7.28 0.59 -12.81
CA ASP A 10 -7.85 0.33 -14.14
C ASP A 10 -9.23 0.97 -14.36
N SER A 11 -9.74 1.72 -13.37
CA SER A 11 -10.99 2.49 -13.49
C SER A 11 -10.75 3.76 -14.31
N ASP A 12 -11.78 4.22 -15.03
CA ASP A 12 -11.76 5.47 -15.82
C ASP A 12 -11.06 6.62 -15.05
N PRO A 13 -10.06 7.32 -15.65
CA PRO A 13 -9.24 8.32 -14.96
C PRO A 13 -10.05 9.42 -14.27
N GLN A 14 -11.19 9.81 -14.86
CA GLN A 14 -12.04 10.86 -14.31
C GLN A 14 -12.82 10.38 -13.09
N THR A 15 -13.21 9.11 -13.07
CA THR A 15 -13.80 8.42 -11.93
C THR A 15 -12.78 8.26 -10.80
N TYR A 16 -11.55 7.83 -11.11
CA TYR A 16 -10.48 7.69 -10.14
C TYR A 16 -10.17 9.02 -9.41
N LEU A 17 -10.00 10.11 -10.16
CA LEU A 17 -9.67 11.43 -9.58
C LEU A 17 -10.70 11.92 -8.56
N ARG A 18 -12.00 11.62 -8.79
CA ARG A 18 -13.09 12.05 -7.92
C ARG A 18 -13.11 11.33 -6.57
N TYR A 19 -12.70 10.05 -6.53
CA TYR A 19 -12.76 9.25 -5.30
C TYR A 19 -11.49 9.32 -4.46
N ARG A 20 -10.38 9.89 -4.97
CA ARG A 20 -9.11 10.07 -4.23
C ARG A 20 -9.28 10.57 -2.80
N PRO A 21 -10.04 11.66 -2.54
CA PRO A 21 -10.17 12.18 -1.17
C PRO A 21 -10.88 11.20 -0.23
N MET A 22 -11.87 10.45 -0.75
CA MET A 22 -12.60 9.46 0.04
C MET A 22 -11.73 8.24 0.33
N ILE A 23 -11.05 7.71 -0.69
CA ILE A 23 -10.22 6.49 -0.57
C ILE A 23 -9.05 6.73 0.40
N TYR A 24 -8.31 7.82 0.22
CA TYR A 24 -7.16 8.13 1.08
C TYR A 24 -7.56 8.72 2.43
N GLY A 25 -8.71 9.40 2.53
CA GLY A 25 -9.18 10.01 3.78
C GLY A 25 -9.88 9.05 4.73
N GLU A 26 -10.51 8.00 4.21
CA GLU A 26 -11.17 6.95 5.00
C GLU A 26 -10.32 5.69 5.19
N GLY A 27 -9.31 5.48 4.37
CA GLY A 27 -8.40 4.34 4.47
C GLY A 27 -7.65 4.28 5.81
N ASP A 28 -7.56 3.07 6.38
CA ASP A 28 -6.77 2.83 7.59
C ASP A 28 -5.26 2.70 7.28
N VAL A 29 -4.91 2.23 6.08
CA VAL A 29 -3.54 2.01 5.60
C VAL A 29 -3.51 2.04 4.08
N VAL A 30 -2.42 2.55 3.50
CA VAL A 30 -2.20 2.54 2.05
C VAL A 30 -1.11 1.52 1.70
N LEU A 31 -1.39 0.63 0.75
CA LEU A 31 -0.39 -0.27 0.17
C LEU A 31 0.08 0.29 -1.17
N LEU A 32 1.35 0.66 -1.25
CA LEU A 32 2.03 1.14 -2.45
C LEU A 32 2.71 -0.04 -3.14
N CYS A 33 2.04 -0.61 -4.12
CA CYS A 33 2.51 -1.80 -4.81
C CYS A 33 3.28 -1.45 -6.08
N PHE A 34 4.39 -2.15 -6.32
CA PHE A 34 5.12 -2.10 -7.59
C PHE A 34 5.54 -3.51 -8.01
N ASP A 35 5.90 -3.69 -9.28
CA ASP A 35 6.36 -4.98 -9.81
C ASP A 35 7.90 -5.04 -9.76
N ILE A 36 8.44 -6.05 -9.09
CA ILE A 36 9.90 -6.24 -8.97
C ILE A 36 10.58 -6.40 -10.34
N SER A 37 9.88 -6.93 -11.34
CA SER A 37 10.42 -7.05 -12.70
C SER A 37 10.40 -5.74 -13.50
N ASN A 38 9.70 -4.70 -13.03
CA ASN A 38 9.54 -3.43 -13.74
C ASN A 38 10.03 -2.26 -12.88
N LYS A 39 11.23 -1.74 -13.19
CA LYS A 39 11.82 -0.61 -12.46
C LYS A 39 11.02 0.69 -12.56
N GLU A 40 10.36 0.96 -13.69
CA GLU A 40 9.54 2.17 -13.85
C GLU A 40 8.38 2.20 -12.85
N SER A 41 7.83 1.02 -12.55
CA SER A 41 6.75 0.90 -11.55
C SER A 41 7.22 1.34 -10.15
N LEU A 42 8.48 1.13 -9.78
CA LEU A 42 9.06 1.61 -8.53
C LEU A 42 9.18 3.14 -8.52
N PHE A 43 9.68 3.75 -9.60
CA PHE A 43 9.84 5.20 -9.71
C PHE A 43 8.49 5.94 -9.67
N SER A 44 7.45 5.32 -10.23
CA SER A 44 6.09 5.88 -10.21
C SER A 44 5.55 6.11 -8.79
N LEU A 45 6.01 5.35 -7.80
CA LEU A 45 5.66 5.51 -6.38
C LEU A 45 6.07 6.89 -5.83
N SER A 46 7.28 7.35 -6.16
CA SER A 46 7.81 8.62 -5.69
C SER A 46 7.33 9.84 -6.49
N GLU A 47 6.94 9.66 -7.75
CA GLU A 47 6.56 10.82 -8.59
C GLU A 47 5.08 11.15 -8.50
N LYS A 48 4.21 10.13 -8.57
CA LYS A 48 2.76 10.32 -8.70
C LYS A 48 2.06 10.03 -7.39
N TRP A 49 2.28 8.83 -6.86
CA TRP A 49 1.46 8.33 -5.76
C TRP A 49 1.73 9.02 -4.43
N ILE A 50 2.97 9.42 -4.17
CA ILE A 50 3.29 10.11 -2.93
C ILE A 50 2.56 11.44 -2.79
N GLN A 51 2.49 12.23 -3.86
CA GLN A 51 1.87 13.57 -3.83
C GLN A 51 0.40 13.45 -3.50
N ASP A 52 -0.28 12.52 -4.17
CA ASP A 52 -1.68 12.18 -3.92
C ASP A 52 -1.96 11.83 -2.46
N ILE A 53 -1.14 10.96 -1.87
CA ILE A 53 -1.35 10.49 -0.49
C ILE A 53 -1.02 11.61 0.51
N LEU A 54 -0.01 12.43 0.23
CA LEU A 54 0.32 13.57 1.10
C LEU A 54 -0.77 14.64 1.08
N GLU A 55 -1.45 14.83 -0.04
CA GLU A 55 -2.55 15.79 -0.18
C GLU A 55 -3.83 15.29 0.52
N PHE A 56 -4.23 14.04 0.27
CA PHE A 56 -5.55 13.54 0.69
C PHE A 56 -5.54 12.70 1.98
N GLY A 57 -4.41 12.08 2.33
CA GLY A 57 -4.28 11.18 3.47
C GLY A 57 -2.94 11.31 4.21
N PRO A 58 -2.50 12.52 4.61
CA PRO A 58 -1.17 12.73 5.18
C PRO A 58 -0.91 11.92 6.46
N ASN A 59 -1.97 11.63 7.23
CA ASN A 59 -1.89 10.88 8.49
C ASN A 59 -2.11 9.36 8.32
N VAL A 60 -2.39 8.88 7.10
CA VAL A 60 -2.61 7.46 6.86
C VAL A 60 -1.26 6.77 6.68
N PRO A 61 -0.95 5.73 7.48
CA PRO A 61 0.30 5.00 7.33
C PRO A 61 0.33 4.29 5.98
N ARG A 62 1.52 4.20 5.41
CA ARG A 62 1.74 3.61 4.09
C ARG A 62 2.80 2.52 4.14
N ILE A 63 2.66 1.49 3.31
CA ILE A 63 3.59 0.36 3.21
C ILE A 63 3.93 0.19 1.74
N VAL A 64 5.21 0.03 1.43
CA VAL A 64 5.64 -0.31 0.07
C VAL A 64 5.68 -1.83 -0.08
N VAL A 65 5.10 -2.33 -1.16
CA VAL A 65 5.00 -3.76 -1.47
C VAL A 65 5.63 -4.04 -2.83
N GLY A 66 6.73 -4.80 -2.84
CA GLY A 66 7.33 -5.34 -4.06
C GLY A 66 6.63 -6.64 -4.46
N MET A 67 5.81 -6.60 -5.51
CA MET A 67 5.07 -7.76 -6.02
C MET A 67 5.91 -8.59 -6.99
N LYS A 68 5.46 -9.83 -7.21
CA LYS A 68 6.08 -10.80 -8.14
C LYS A 68 7.54 -11.09 -7.80
N ALA A 69 7.86 -11.22 -6.52
CA ALA A 69 9.22 -11.50 -6.06
C ALA A 69 9.84 -12.76 -6.70
N ASP A 70 9.02 -13.76 -7.04
CA ASP A 70 9.42 -14.98 -7.74
C ASP A 70 10.01 -14.74 -9.13
N THR A 71 9.71 -13.59 -9.74
CA THR A 71 10.25 -13.26 -11.06
C THR A 71 11.73 -12.92 -11.01
N ARG A 72 12.30 -12.50 -9.87
CA ARG A 72 13.69 -12.08 -9.75
C ARG A 72 14.70 -13.14 -10.20
N ASP A 73 14.38 -14.41 -9.99
CA ASP A 73 15.21 -15.56 -10.38
C ASP A 73 14.86 -16.12 -11.78
N SER A 74 13.90 -15.51 -12.49
CA SER A 74 13.50 -15.96 -13.81
C SER A 74 14.51 -15.56 -14.89
N LYS A 75 14.94 -16.54 -15.68
CA LYS A 75 15.88 -16.35 -16.80
C LYS A 75 15.35 -15.49 -17.96
N ASN A 76 14.07 -15.13 -17.93
CA ASN A 76 13.38 -14.40 -19.00
C ASN A 76 13.30 -12.88 -18.79
N ILE A 77 13.91 -12.33 -17.73
CA ILE A 77 13.88 -10.87 -17.54
C ILE A 77 14.96 -10.24 -18.43
N LEU A 78 14.52 -9.38 -19.35
CA LEU A 78 15.40 -8.61 -20.25
C LEU A 78 16.15 -7.50 -19.50
N GLU A 79 15.55 -6.97 -18.43
CA GLU A 79 16.10 -5.90 -17.60
C GLU A 79 16.51 -6.40 -16.21
N LYS A 80 17.36 -5.65 -15.51
CA LYS A 80 17.73 -6.00 -14.13
C LYS A 80 16.52 -5.76 -13.21
N PRO A 81 16.02 -6.78 -12.49
CA PRO A 81 14.91 -6.60 -11.55
C PRO A 81 15.30 -5.67 -10.40
N VAL A 82 14.30 -5.11 -9.73
CA VAL A 82 14.45 -4.30 -8.52
C VAL A 82 15.03 -5.16 -7.41
N THR A 83 16.14 -4.70 -6.84
CA THR A 83 16.76 -5.31 -5.68
C THR A 83 16.02 -4.95 -4.39
N HIS A 84 16.16 -5.80 -3.37
CA HIS A 84 15.59 -5.51 -2.06
C HIS A 84 16.08 -4.18 -1.47
N GLN A 85 17.34 -3.82 -1.74
CA GLN A 85 17.94 -2.56 -1.29
C GLN A 85 17.30 -1.35 -1.98
N GLU A 86 17.06 -1.42 -3.30
CA GLU A 86 16.37 -0.35 -4.05
C GLU A 86 14.94 -0.15 -3.53
N GLY A 87 14.18 -1.24 -3.35
CA GLY A 87 12.82 -1.18 -2.80
C GLY A 87 12.78 -0.62 -1.37
N SER A 88 13.71 -1.05 -0.51
CA SER A 88 13.84 -0.52 0.86
C SER A 88 14.24 0.95 0.89
N ALA A 89 15.15 1.37 0.01
CA ALA A 89 15.53 2.78 -0.14
C ALA A 89 14.34 3.63 -0.58
N MET A 90 13.58 3.16 -1.57
CA MET A 90 12.36 3.83 -2.01
C MET A 90 11.34 3.96 -0.88
N ALA A 91 11.12 2.89 -0.10
CA ALA A 91 10.23 2.90 1.06
C ALA A 91 10.60 4.00 2.08
N LYS A 92 11.90 4.23 2.29
CA LYS A 92 12.38 5.34 3.14
C LYS A 92 12.09 6.71 2.52
N ILE A 93 12.33 6.86 1.21
CA ILE A 93 12.05 8.12 0.48
C ILE A 93 10.57 8.49 0.58
N VAL A 94 9.67 7.52 0.42
CA VAL A 94 8.22 7.74 0.50
C VAL A 94 7.68 7.85 1.93
N GLY A 95 8.53 7.71 2.96
CA GLY A 95 8.10 7.72 4.36
C GLY A 95 7.19 6.55 4.73
N ALA A 96 7.40 5.38 4.13
CA ALA A 96 6.62 4.20 4.45
C ALA A 96 7.00 3.59 5.80
N PHE A 97 6.00 3.04 6.48
CA PHE A 97 6.14 2.32 7.74
C PHE A 97 6.99 1.06 7.58
N ALA A 98 6.83 0.36 6.45
CA ALA A 98 7.56 -0.86 6.14
C ALA A 98 7.72 -1.06 4.63
N TYR A 99 8.71 -1.88 4.27
CA TYR A 99 8.87 -2.48 2.96
C TYR A 99 8.69 -4.00 3.08
N VAL A 100 7.87 -4.58 2.21
CA VAL A 100 7.65 -6.03 2.14
C VAL A 100 7.70 -6.48 0.69
N GLU A 101 8.33 -7.61 0.41
CA GLU A 101 8.24 -8.27 -0.90
C GLU A 101 7.32 -9.46 -0.80
N CYS A 102 6.51 -9.68 -1.84
CA CYS A 102 5.63 -10.84 -1.89
C CYS A 102 5.53 -11.42 -3.30
N SER A 103 5.17 -12.70 -3.33
CA SER A 103 4.71 -13.39 -4.53
C SER A 103 3.36 -14.03 -4.24
N SER A 104 2.33 -13.60 -4.97
CA SER A 104 1.03 -14.27 -4.91
C SER A 104 1.10 -15.70 -5.45
N LYS A 105 2.05 -15.98 -6.35
CA LYS A 105 2.24 -17.29 -6.99
C LYS A 105 2.83 -18.31 -6.02
N THR A 106 3.90 -17.94 -5.30
CA THR A 106 4.52 -18.83 -4.29
C THR A 106 3.88 -18.69 -2.91
N ARG A 107 3.00 -17.68 -2.73
CA ARG A 107 2.40 -17.23 -1.47
C ARG A 107 3.40 -16.65 -0.46
N GLU A 108 4.67 -16.51 -0.84
CA GLU A 108 5.69 -15.94 0.03
C GLU A 108 5.42 -14.46 0.28
N GLY A 109 5.60 -14.03 1.53
CA GLY A 109 5.48 -12.63 1.94
C GLY A 109 4.05 -12.07 2.00
N VAL A 110 3.05 -12.77 1.48
CA VAL A 110 1.65 -12.29 1.46
C VAL A 110 1.13 -12.03 2.86
N ASP A 111 1.29 -12.98 3.79
CA ASP A 111 0.87 -12.80 5.19
C ASP A 111 1.62 -11.64 5.87
N GLN A 112 2.89 -11.44 5.52
CA GLN A 112 3.70 -10.35 6.08
C GLN A 112 3.16 -8.98 5.67
N VAL A 113 2.63 -8.83 4.44
CA VAL A 113 1.99 -7.58 3.99
C VAL A 113 0.82 -7.23 4.93
N PHE A 114 -0.05 -8.19 5.22
CA PHE A 114 -1.20 -7.98 6.11
C PHE A 114 -0.80 -7.75 7.57
N ILE A 115 0.22 -8.47 8.07
CA ILE A 115 0.74 -8.28 9.43
C ILE A 115 1.34 -6.87 9.58
N GLN A 116 2.14 -6.42 8.61
CA GLN A 116 2.71 -5.08 8.65
C GLN A 116 1.64 -4.00 8.52
N ALA A 117 0.61 -4.23 7.70
CA ALA A 117 -0.55 -3.35 7.61
C ALA A 117 -1.25 -3.19 8.95
N ALA A 118 -1.55 -4.29 9.63
CA ALA A 118 -2.16 -4.26 10.96
C ALA A 118 -1.30 -3.52 11.99
N ARG A 119 0.03 -3.73 11.96
CA ARG A 119 0.99 -3.02 12.84
C ARG A 119 1.02 -1.53 12.55
N ALA A 120 1.06 -1.15 11.29
CA ALA A 120 1.09 0.24 10.86
C ALA A 120 -0.15 0.99 11.36
N ILE A 121 -1.34 0.39 11.23
CA ILE A 121 -2.59 0.98 11.73
C ILE A 121 -2.55 1.17 13.25
N ASN A 122 -2.08 0.17 14.00
CA ASN A 122 -1.99 0.23 15.45
C ASN A 122 -0.93 1.22 15.95
N SER A 123 0.05 1.57 15.10
CA SER A 123 1.09 2.56 15.44
C SER A 123 0.61 4.01 15.38
N VAL A 124 -0.57 4.27 14.79
CA VAL A 124 -1.15 5.62 14.64
C VAL A 124 -2.33 5.80 15.62
N PRO A 125 -2.15 6.55 16.73
CA PRO A 125 -3.17 6.67 17.78
C PRO A 125 -4.50 7.24 17.29
N GLN A 126 -4.45 8.14 16.29
CA GLN A 126 -5.61 8.89 15.80
C GLN A 126 -6.57 7.99 15.01
N LEU A 127 -6.05 7.00 14.27
CA LEU A 127 -6.84 6.00 13.55
C LEU A 127 -7.45 4.98 14.52
N SER A 128 -6.75 4.66 15.61
CA SER A 128 -7.27 3.77 16.66
C SER A 128 -8.53 4.33 17.34
N GLN A 129 -8.62 5.67 17.51
CA GLN A 129 -9.78 6.34 18.12
C GLN A 129 -10.98 6.44 17.17
N LYS A 130 -10.75 6.80 15.89
CA LYS A 130 -11.80 6.76 14.84
C LYS A 130 -12.45 5.37 14.77
N ARG A 131 -11.67 4.29 14.84
CA ARG A 131 -12.18 2.91 14.88
C ARG A 131 -13.05 2.63 16.10
N LYS A 132 -12.64 3.03 17.30
CA LYS A 132 -13.46 2.88 18.52
C LYS A 132 -14.81 3.60 18.41
N LEU A 133 -14.86 4.74 17.72
CA LEU A 133 -16.08 5.50 17.47
C LEU A 133 -16.97 4.83 16.39
N LYS A 134 -16.40 4.43 15.24
CA LYS A 134 -17.13 3.71 14.15
C LYS A 134 -17.69 2.36 14.65
N GLN A 135 -16.93 1.64 15.48
CA GLN A 135 -17.33 0.35 16.05
C GLN A 135 -18.42 0.47 17.14
N ARG A 136 -18.51 1.64 17.81
CA ARG A 136 -19.63 1.95 18.73
C ARG A 136 -20.92 2.27 17.98
N GLN A 137 -20.83 2.84 16.77
CA GLN A 137 -22.00 3.19 15.96
C GLN A 137 -22.63 1.98 15.26
N THR A 138 -21.86 0.95 14.90
CA THR A 138 -22.40 -0.27 14.27
C THR A 138 -22.96 -1.30 15.25
N CYS A 139 -22.73 -1.16 16.56
CA CYS A 139 -23.31 -2.03 17.59
C CYS A 139 -24.72 -1.60 18.05
N ASN A 140 -25.36 -0.63 17.37
CA ASN A 140 -26.75 -0.23 17.62
C ASN A 140 -27.68 -0.68 16.47
N ILE A 141 -27.68 -1.98 16.16
CA ILE A 141 -28.74 -2.55 15.32
C ILE A 141 -29.58 -3.43 16.25
N LEU A 142 -30.79 -2.92 16.55
CA LEU A 142 -31.91 -3.62 17.17
C LEU A 142 -32.43 -4.75 16.28
#